data_AF-A0A8J7CNA0-F1
#
_entry.id   AF-A0A8J7CNA0-F1
#
_cell.length_a   1.000
_cell.length_b   1.000
_cell.length_c   1.000
_cell.angle_alpha   90.00
_cell.angle_beta   90.00
_cell.angle_gamma   90.00
#
_symmetry.space_group_name_H-M   'P 1'
#
loop_
_entity.id
_entity.type
_entity.pdbx_description
1 polymer ?
#
loop_
_entity_poly.entity_id
_entity_poly.type
_entity_poly.pdbx_seq_one_letter_code
_entity_poly.pdbx_strand_id
1 'polypeptide(L)'
;MSGLVLQRARELYDDVEREDVFYYVYGFLHLPSYRERFANELKKSLTRIILVADAEKFWQLSRAGRQLANIHLHYESQPPADVEVIGTEHGDFRVDKLRFAKDDRTTLIYNRHIKIRNIPPQAFDYVVNGRSPLEWIIDRYRVKTDKASGIVNDANAWGIEHGNPRYILNLILSSITVSLRTLEIVENLPSVDFGT
;
A
#
# COMPACT_ATOMS: atom_id res chain seq x y z
N MET A 1 23.22 12.08 -4.30
CA MET A 1 23.20 10.61 -4.46
C MET A 1 22.76 10.10 -5.84
N SER A 2 22.18 10.91 -6.74
CA SER A 2 21.54 10.40 -7.99
C SER A 2 22.48 10.08 -9.17
N GLY A 3 23.66 10.71 -9.29
CA GLY A 3 24.52 10.53 -10.47
C GLY A 3 25.27 9.19 -10.51
N LEU A 4 25.84 8.78 -9.37
CA LEU A 4 26.74 7.62 -9.29
C LEU A 4 26.02 6.29 -9.55
N VAL A 5 24.80 6.12 -9.02
CA VAL A 5 24.03 4.87 -9.21
C VAL A 5 23.59 4.73 -10.66
N LEU A 6 23.15 5.82 -11.30
CA LEU A 6 22.79 5.80 -12.71
C LEU A 6 24.00 5.50 -13.61
N GLN A 7 25.16 6.09 -13.33
CA GLN A 7 26.38 5.78 -14.06
C GLN A 7 26.73 4.29 -13.96
N ARG A 8 26.73 3.76 -12.74
CA ARG A 8 27.04 2.34 -12.52
C ARG A 8 26.00 1.40 -13.13
N ALA A 9 24.72 1.77 -13.12
CA ALA A 9 23.68 1.00 -13.79
C ALA A 9 23.91 0.96 -15.31
N ARG A 10 24.32 2.06 -15.93
CA ARG A 10 24.66 2.12 -17.38
C ARG A 10 25.95 1.37 -17.74
N GLU A 11 26.84 1.14 -16.77
CA GLU A 11 28.01 0.28 -16.96
C GLU A 11 27.65 -1.22 -16.93
N LEU A 12 26.55 -1.58 -16.28
CA LEU A 12 26.13 -2.97 -16.06
C LEU A 12 24.99 -3.42 -16.99
N TYR A 13 24.15 -2.49 -17.44
CA TYR A 13 22.97 -2.79 -18.23
C TYR A 13 22.80 -1.79 -19.39
N ASP A 14 22.29 -2.29 -20.51
CA ASP A 14 22.03 -1.49 -21.70
C ASP A 14 20.77 -0.64 -21.55
N ASP A 15 20.71 0.51 -22.24
CA ASP A 15 19.52 1.38 -22.37
C ASP A 15 18.87 1.86 -21.05
N VAL A 16 19.65 2.02 -19.98
CA VAL A 16 19.14 2.47 -18.67
C VAL A 16 18.88 3.98 -18.61
N GLU A 17 17.64 4.34 -18.32
CA GLU A 17 17.24 5.71 -17.99
C GLU A 17 17.20 5.96 -16.48
N ARG A 18 17.11 7.24 -16.09
CA ARG A 18 17.05 7.64 -14.68
C ARG A 18 15.83 7.04 -13.97
N GLU A 19 14.70 6.97 -14.67
CA GLU A 19 13.47 6.42 -14.14
C GLU A 19 13.59 4.92 -13.87
N ASP A 20 14.29 4.17 -14.73
CA ASP A 20 14.48 2.73 -14.54
C ASP A 20 15.21 2.44 -13.23
N VAL A 21 16.19 3.28 -12.87
CA VAL A 21 16.90 3.17 -11.59
C VAL A 21 15.96 3.49 -10.42
N PHE A 22 15.10 4.51 -10.54
CA PHE A 22 14.13 4.83 -9.51
C PHE A 22 13.18 3.66 -9.24
N TYR A 23 12.59 3.10 -10.29
CA TYR A 23 11.68 1.97 -10.16
C TYR A 23 12.39 0.68 -9.78
N TYR A 24 13.62 0.46 -10.24
CA TYR A 24 14.45 -0.64 -9.75
C TYR A 24 14.61 -0.58 -8.23
N VAL A 25 14.97 0.59 -7.69
CA VAL A 25 15.08 0.78 -6.24
C VAL A 25 13.75 0.47 -5.55
N TYR A 26 12.64 0.95 -6.11
CA TYR A 26 11.32 0.72 -5.53
C TYR A 26 10.95 -0.77 -5.50
N GLY A 27 11.14 -1.50 -6.59
CA GLY A 27 10.92 -2.96 -6.65
C GLY A 27 11.88 -3.74 -5.75
N PHE A 28 13.16 -3.36 -5.73
CA PHE A 28 14.18 -3.97 -4.90
C PHE A 28 13.86 -3.88 -3.39
N LEU A 29 13.34 -2.74 -2.92
CA LEU A 29 12.94 -2.57 -1.51
C LEU A 29 11.71 -3.40 -1.11
N HIS A 30 11.01 -3.98 -2.09
CA HIS A 30 9.89 -4.90 -1.88
C HIS A 30 10.32 -6.37 -1.88
N LEU A 31 11.59 -6.70 -2.17
CA LEU A 31 12.09 -8.08 -2.07
C LEU A 31 12.01 -8.60 -0.63
N PRO A 32 11.26 -9.69 -0.36
CA PRO A 32 11.21 -10.28 0.98
C PRO A 32 12.58 -10.71 1.48
N SER A 33 13.36 -11.37 0.61
CA SER A 33 14.71 -11.83 0.92
C SER A 33 15.67 -10.69 1.31
N TYR A 34 15.54 -9.52 0.69
CA TYR A 34 16.32 -8.34 1.06
C TYR A 34 15.92 -7.82 2.45
N ARG A 35 14.61 -7.67 2.69
CA ARG A 35 14.07 -7.14 3.94
C ARG A 35 14.39 -8.04 5.13
N GLU A 36 14.36 -9.35 4.94
CA GLU A 36 14.69 -10.34 5.96
C GLU A 36 16.20 -10.35 6.25
N ARG A 37 17.02 -10.47 5.20
CA ARG A 37 18.47 -10.58 5.34
C ARG A 37 19.11 -9.35 5.99
N PHE A 38 18.63 -8.16 5.64
CA PHE A 38 19.18 -6.88 6.12
C PHE A 38 18.28 -6.19 7.16
N ALA A 39 17.40 -6.94 7.84
CA ALA A 39 16.43 -6.39 8.79
C ALA A 39 17.06 -5.52 9.90
N ASN A 40 18.26 -5.87 10.35
CA ASN A 40 18.96 -5.13 11.40
C ASN A 40 19.54 -3.81 10.90
N GLU A 41 20.13 -3.80 9.71
CA GLU A 41 20.69 -2.62 9.06
C GLU A 41 19.59 -1.63 8.67
N LEU A 42 18.48 -2.14 8.11
CA LEU A 42 17.32 -1.34 7.73
C LEU A 42 16.69 -0.59 8.92
N LYS A 43 16.82 -1.14 10.14
CA LYS A 43 16.36 -0.49 11.38
C LYS A 43 17.32 0.58 11.91
N LYS A 44 18.62 0.51 11.56
CA LYS A 44 19.68 1.27 12.23
C LYS A 44 20.38 2.29 11.32
N SER A 45 20.25 2.17 10.01
CA SER A 45 21.02 2.97 9.05
C SER A 45 20.25 3.20 7.75
N LEU A 46 20.71 4.17 6.96
CA LEU A 46 20.17 4.40 5.62
C LEU A 46 20.37 3.17 4.74
N THR A 47 19.31 2.81 4.03
CA THR A 47 19.28 1.65 3.15
C THR A 47 20.33 1.76 2.03
N ARG A 48 21.13 0.70 1.86
CA ARG A 48 22.10 0.59 0.78
C ARG A 48 21.53 -0.30 -0.32
N ILE A 49 21.37 0.27 -1.51
CA ILE A 49 20.89 -0.46 -2.68
C ILE A 49 22.05 -1.16 -3.37
N ILE A 50 21.83 -2.43 -3.72
CA ILE A 50 22.77 -3.26 -4.47
C ILE A 50 22.25 -3.39 -5.90
N LEU A 51 23.11 -3.18 -6.89
CA LEU A 51 22.80 -3.48 -8.29
C LEU A 51 23.08 -4.97 -8.54
N VAL A 52 22.08 -5.71 -9.00
CA VAL A 52 22.20 -7.15 -9.31
C VAL A 52 23.09 -7.36 -10.53
N ALA A 53 23.93 -8.40 -10.55
CA ALA A 53 24.80 -8.64 -11.71
C ALA A 53 24.01 -9.04 -12.97
N ASP A 54 22.86 -9.67 -12.78
CA ASP A 54 21.99 -10.16 -13.85
C ASP A 54 21.09 -9.04 -14.39
N ALA A 55 21.28 -8.69 -15.66
CA ALA A 55 20.53 -7.65 -16.34
C ALA A 55 19.03 -7.97 -16.46
N GLU A 56 18.66 -9.24 -16.62
CA GLU A 56 17.26 -9.63 -16.68
C GLU A 56 16.56 -9.36 -15.35
N LYS A 57 17.22 -9.71 -14.24
CA LYS A 57 16.69 -9.42 -12.90
C LYS A 57 16.58 -7.93 -12.62
N PHE A 58 17.52 -7.11 -13.11
CA PHE A 58 17.41 -5.65 -13.02
C PHE A 58 16.10 -5.17 -13.68
N TRP A 59 15.83 -5.60 -14.91
CA TRP A 59 14.64 -5.20 -15.64
C TRP A 59 13.35 -5.76 -15.02
N GLN A 60 13.36 -6.99 -14.52
CA GLN A 60 12.23 -7.56 -13.77
C GLN A 60 11.89 -6.72 -12.52
N LEU A 61 12.91 -6.35 -11.74
CA LEU A 61 12.74 -5.50 -10.56
C LEU A 61 12.28 -4.09 -10.91
N SER A 62 12.81 -3.50 -11.99
CA SER A 62 12.38 -2.18 -12.46
C SER A 62 10.92 -2.18 -12.92
N ARG A 63 10.50 -3.19 -13.69
CA ARG A 63 9.11 -3.35 -14.14
C ARG A 63 8.15 -3.57 -12.97
N ALA A 64 8.51 -4.44 -12.03
CA ALA A 64 7.71 -4.66 -10.82
C ALA A 64 7.62 -3.38 -9.98
N GLY A 65 8.72 -2.63 -9.85
CA GLY A 65 8.72 -1.33 -9.18
C GLY A 65 7.83 -0.30 -9.86
N ARG A 66 7.77 -0.27 -11.19
CA ARG A 66 6.82 0.57 -11.96
C ARG A 66 5.37 0.20 -11.63
N GLN A 67 5.05 -1.09 -11.62
CA GLN A 67 3.71 -1.58 -11.28
C GLN A 67 3.31 -1.23 -9.84
N LEU A 68 4.19 -1.49 -8.87
CA LEU A 68 3.99 -1.14 -7.46
C LEU A 68 3.77 0.36 -7.29
N ALA A 69 4.63 1.19 -7.89
CA ALA A 69 4.50 2.64 -7.79
C ALA A 69 3.19 3.14 -8.40
N ASN A 70 2.78 2.58 -9.55
CA ASN A 70 1.51 2.93 -10.17
C ASN A 70 0.32 2.62 -9.25
N ILE A 71 0.28 1.45 -8.63
CA ILE A 71 -0.79 1.07 -7.69
C ILE A 71 -0.78 1.98 -6.46
N HIS A 72 0.39 2.25 -5.89
CA HIS A 72 0.51 3.05 -4.67
C HIS A 72 0.27 4.55 -4.89
N LEU A 73 0.53 5.08 -6.08
CA LEU A 73 0.18 6.46 -6.44
C LEU A 73 -1.32 6.63 -6.71
N HIS A 74 -1.98 5.59 -7.23
CA HIS A 74 -3.41 5.58 -7.54
C HIS A 74 -4.20 4.75 -6.51
N TYR A 75 -3.77 4.77 -5.24
CA TYR A 75 -4.32 3.91 -4.18
C TYR A 75 -5.79 4.23 -3.84
N GLU A 76 -6.28 5.41 -4.21
CA GLU A 76 -7.66 5.86 -3.96
C GLU A 76 -8.63 5.41 -5.06
N SER A 77 -8.10 5.02 -6.24
CA SER A 77 -8.86 4.80 -7.46
C SER A 77 -8.61 3.41 -8.08
N GLN A 78 -8.25 2.41 -7.27
CA GLN A 78 -8.20 1.04 -7.74
C GLN A 78 -9.61 0.48 -7.96
N PRO A 79 -9.78 -0.49 -8.87
CA PRO A 79 -11.01 -1.26 -8.97
C PRO A 79 -11.43 -1.78 -7.59
N PRO A 80 -12.72 -1.69 -7.22
CA PRO A 80 -13.18 -2.15 -5.92
C PRO A 80 -12.90 -3.64 -5.77
N ALA A 81 -12.47 -4.04 -4.56
CA ALA A 81 -12.24 -5.44 -4.26
C ALA A 81 -13.52 -6.27 -4.42
N ASP A 82 -13.37 -7.55 -4.73
CA ASP A 82 -14.47 -8.51 -4.80
C ASP A 82 -14.91 -8.90 -3.38
N VAL A 83 -15.71 -8.02 -2.77
CA VAL A 83 -16.24 -8.13 -1.40
C VAL A 83 -17.72 -7.75 -1.39
N GLU A 84 -18.46 -8.28 -0.42
CA GLU A 84 -19.90 -7.98 -0.30
C GLU A 84 -20.10 -6.70 0.50
N VAL A 85 -20.75 -5.69 -0.10
CA VAL A 85 -21.11 -4.43 0.57
C VAL A 85 -22.63 -4.36 0.76
N ILE A 86 -23.08 -4.33 2.02
CA ILE A 86 -24.50 -4.27 2.38
C ILE A 86 -24.87 -2.93 3.00
N GLY A 87 -26.14 -2.51 2.88
CA GLY A 87 -26.67 -1.33 3.57
C GLY A 87 -26.46 0.00 2.84
N THR A 88 -25.97 -0.02 1.59
CA THR A 88 -25.73 1.21 0.81
C THR A 88 -27.02 1.88 0.33
N GLU A 89 -28.12 1.14 0.29
CA GLU A 89 -29.47 1.61 -0.03
C GLU A 89 -30.01 2.67 0.96
N HIS A 90 -29.44 2.72 2.17
CA HIS A 90 -29.79 3.75 3.16
C HIS A 90 -29.24 5.15 2.83
N GLY A 91 -28.27 5.25 1.91
CA GLY A 91 -27.67 6.53 1.51
C GLY A 91 -26.78 7.21 2.57
N ASP A 92 -26.61 6.60 3.74
CA ASP A 92 -25.74 7.12 4.82
C ASP A 92 -24.33 6.55 4.72
N PHE A 93 -23.44 7.30 4.07
CA PHE A 93 -22.01 6.98 3.93
C PHE A 93 -21.14 7.67 4.97
N ARG A 94 -21.73 8.26 6.03
CA ARG A 94 -20.94 8.89 7.09
C ARG A 94 -20.25 7.84 7.95
N VAL A 95 -18.97 8.05 8.23
CA VAL A 95 -18.17 7.25 9.15
C VAL A 95 -18.27 7.83 10.56
N ASP A 96 -18.77 7.01 11.48
CA ASP A 96 -18.71 7.29 12.91
C ASP A 96 -17.46 6.63 13.53
N LYS A 97 -17.38 5.30 13.45
CA LYS A 97 -16.29 4.49 13.99
C LYS A 97 -16.19 3.15 13.26
N LEU A 98 -15.24 3.09 12.33
CA LEU A 98 -14.83 1.86 11.66
C LEU A 98 -14.33 0.84 12.69
N ARG A 99 -14.76 -0.41 12.58
CA ARG A 99 -14.29 -1.52 13.41
C ARG A 99 -14.59 -2.85 12.76
N PHE A 100 -13.73 -3.85 12.97
CA PHE A 100 -14.08 -5.22 12.62
C PHE A 100 -15.25 -5.73 13.46
N ALA A 101 -15.95 -6.73 12.94
CA ALA A 101 -16.86 -7.52 13.74
C ALA A 101 -16.10 -8.22 14.88
N LYS A 102 -16.80 -8.49 15.98
CA LYS A 102 -16.20 -9.18 17.11
C LYS A 102 -15.78 -10.59 16.68
N ASP A 103 -14.51 -10.93 16.89
CA ASP A 103 -13.91 -12.22 16.55
C ASP A 103 -13.93 -12.57 15.03
N ASP A 104 -14.27 -11.61 14.16
CA ASP A 104 -14.29 -11.79 12.71
C ASP A 104 -13.70 -10.57 11.98
N ARG A 105 -12.49 -10.75 11.45
CA ARG A 105 -11.77 -9.72 10.67
C ARG A 105 -12.16 -9.69 9.19
N THR A 106 -12.94 -10.66 8.72
CA THR A 106 -13.47 -10.68 7.33
C THR A 106 -14.67 -9.74 7.17
N THR A 107 -15.22 -9.24 8.28
CA THR A 107 -16.32 -8.29 8.29
C THR A 107 -15.90 -6.96 8.91
N LEU A 108 -15.98 -5.87 8.14
CA LEU A 108 -15.84 -4.50 8.62
C LEU A 108 -17.23 -3.87 8.84
N ILE A 109 -17.44 -3.33 10.03
CA ILE A 109 -18.58 -2.48 10.35
C ILE A 109 -18.20 -1.04 10.01
N TYR A 110 -18.82 -0.50 8.96
CA TYR A 110 -18.56 0.86 8.48
C TYR A 110 -19.31 1.88 9.34
N ASN A 111 -20.62 1.70 9.48
CA ASN A 111 -21.48 2.46 10.38
C ASN A 111 -22.68 1.59 10.82
N ARG A 112 -23.78 2.20 11.29
CA ARG A 112 -24.97 1.46 11.74
C ARG A 112 -25.73 0.75 10.59
N HIS A 113 -25.54 1.22 9.34
CA HIS A 113 -26.22 0.74 8.14
C HIS A 113 -25.30 -0.14 7.29
N ILE A 114 -24.08 0.32 7.02
CA ILE A 114 -23.16 -0.29 6.07
C ILE A 114 -22.22 -1.30 6.73
N LYS A 115 -22.06 -2.46 6.09
CA LYS A 115 -21.03 -3.46 6.43
C LYS A 115 -20.35 -3.94 5.14
N ILE A 116 -19.09 -4.31 5.27
CA ILE A 116 -18.28 -4.93 4.21
C ILE A 116 -17.90 -6.32 4.69
N ARG A 117 -18.24 -7.36 3.94
CA ARG A 117 -18.06 -8.77 4.28
C ARG A 117 -17.17 -9.48 3.26
N ASN A 118 -16.70 -10.67 3.65
CA ASN A 118 -15.85 -11.53 2.82
C ASN A 118 -14.53 -10.85 2.44
N ILE A 119 -13.99 -9.98 3.31
CA ILE A 119 -12.67 -9.39 3.10
C ILE A 119 -11.62 -10.51 3.13
N PRO A 120 -10.84 -10.70 2.05
CA PRO A 120 -9.84 -11.77 2.00
C PRO A 120 -8.80 -11.59 3.11
N PRO A 121 -8.48 -12.64 3.91
CA PRO A 121 -7.47 -12.54 4.97
C PRO A 121 -6.11 -12.07 4.46
N GLN A 122 -5.74 -12.43 3.23
CA GLN A 122 -4.49 -12.02 2.59
C GLN A 122 -4.37 -10.49 2.47
N ALA A 123 -5.47 -9.74 2.42
CA ALA A 123 -5.42 -8.28 2.36
C ALA A 123 -4.74 -7.63 3.58
N PHE A 124 -4.57 -8.39 4.68
CA PHE A 124 -3.88 -7.96 5.89
C PHE A 124 -2.36 -8.23 5.86
N ASP A 125 -1.85 -9.04 4.93
CA ASP A 125 -0.45 -9.46 4.90
C ASP A 125 0.47 -8.37 4.33
N TYR A 126 -0.06 -7.49 3.47
CA TYR A 126 0.69 -6.32 3.05
C TYR A 126 0.74 -5.28 4.16
N VAL A 127 1.90 -5.15 4.82
CA VAL A 127 2.08 -4.31 6.00
C VAL A 127 3.01 -3.12 5.71
N VAL A 128 2.50 -1.92 5.99
CA VAL A 128 3.26 -0.66 5.96
C VAL A 128 3.34 -0.12 7.38
N ASN A 129 4.54 0.01 7.94
CA ASN A 129 4.75 0.54 9.30
C ASN A 129 3.90 -0.15 10.39
N GLY A 130 3.78 -1.48 10.32
CA GLY A 130 3.15 -2.32 11.35
C GLY A 130 1.63 -2.50 11.21
N ARG A 131 1.00 -1.96 10.17
CA ARG A 131 -0.43 -2.16 9.86
C ARG A 131 -0.65 -2.35 8.36
N SER A 132 -1.70 -3.06 8.00
CA SER A 132 -2.20 -3.09 6.62
C SER A 132 -2.81 -1.74 6.20
N PRO A 133 -2.88 -1.43 4.89
CA PRO A 133 -3.58 -0.24 4.40
C PRO A 133 -5.00 -0.08 4.95
N LEU A 134 -5.76 -1.18 5.02
CA LEU A 134 -7.11 -1.19 5.59
C LEU A 134 -7.10 -0.81 7.08
N GLU A 135 -6.18 -1.37 7.87
CA GLU A 135 -6.05 -1.02 9.29
C GLU A 135 -5.61 0.44 9.50
N TRP A 136 -4.80 1.00 8.60
CA TRP A 136 -4.48 2.42 8.61
C TRP A 136 -5.72 3.28 8.40
N ILE A 137 -6.56 2.91 7.44
CA ILE A 137 -7.83 3.63 7.19
C ILE A 137 -8.73 3.54 8.42
N ILE A 138 -8.89 2.35 9.02
CA ILE A 138 -9.69 2.16 10.24
C ILE A 138 -9.18 3.03 11.40
N ASP A 139 -7.87 3.17 11.57
CA ASP A 139 -7.28 3.99 12.63
C ASP A 139 -7.45 5.50 12.39
N ARG A 140 -7.26 5.94 11.13
CA ARG A 140 -7.18 7.36 10.75
C ARG A 140 -8.53 7.98 10.38
N TYR A 141 -9.41 7.26 9.70
CA TYR A 141 -10.69 7.77 9.21
C TYR A 141 -11.76 7.66 10.30
N ARG A 142 -11.74 8.62 11.22
CA ARG A 142 -12.71 8.77 12.29
C ARG A 142 -12.88 10.23 12.65
N VAL A 143 -13.99 10.57 13.29
CA VAL A 143 -14.16 11.90 13.89
C VAL A 143 -13.38 11.96 15.20
N LYS A 144 -12.45 12.90 15.33
CA LYS A 144 -11.66 13.12 16.54
C LYS A 144 -11.54 14.61 16.84
N THR A 145 -11.85 14.99 18.07
CA THR A 145 -11.57 16.34 18.59
C THR A 145 -10.25 16.33 19.36
N ASP A 146 -9.35 17.24 19.01
CA ASP A 146 -8.15 17.46 19.83
C ASP A 146 -8.52 18.15 21.13
N LYS A 147 -8.06 17.62 22.27
CA LYS A 147 -8.48 18.11 23.59
C LYS A 147 -7.88 19.48 23.94
N ALA A 148 -6.69 19.78 23.43
CA ALA A 148 -5.97 21.01 23.78
C ALA A 148 -6.47 22.21 22.96
N SER A 149 -6.63 22.02 21.65
CA SER A 149 -7.07 23.07 20.72
C SER A 149 -8.58 23.13 20.52
N GLY A 150 -9.32 22.05 20.81
CA GLY A 150 -10.75 21.94 20.50
C GLY A 150 -11.05 21.72 19.01
N ILE A 151 -10.01 21.62 18.15
CA ILE A 151 -10.18 21.46 16.71
C ILE A 151 -10.73 20.07 16.41
N VAL A 152 -11.84 20.03 15.65
CA VAL A 152 -12.48 18.80 15.19
C VAL A 152 -11.85 18.37 13.86
N ASN A 153 -11.28 17.18 13.84
CA ASN A 153 -10.89 16.48 12.61
C ASN A 153 -12.02 15.50 12.24
N ASP A 154 -12.83 15.88 11.26
CA ASP A 154 -13.91 15.04 10.70
C ASP A 154 -13.48 14.48 9.34
N ALA A 155 -13.17 13.18 9.30
CA ALA A 155 -12.77 12.51 8.07
C ALA A 155 -13.84 12.57 6.95
N ASN A 156 -15.11 12.78 7.29
CA ASN A 156 -16.20 12.89 6.33
C ASN A 156 -16.21 14.23 5.59
N ALA A 157 -15.62 15.28 6.17
CA ALA A 157 -15.67 16.64 5.63
C ALA A 157 -15.12 16.69 4.21
N TRP A 158 -13.98 16.03 3.96
CA TRP A 158 -13.36 15.99 2.64
C TRP A 158 -14.31 15.43 1.57
N GLY A 159 -14.97 14.30 1.83
CA GLY A 159 -15.90 13.69 0.88
C GLY A 159 -17.13 14.56 0.63
N ILE A 160 -17.63 15.22 1.67
CA ILE A 160 -18.80 16.12 1.57
C ILE A 160 -18.46 17.37 0.76
N GLU A 161 -17.32 18.01 1.04
CA GLU A 161 -16.85 19.22 0.35
C GLU A 161 -16.65 19.01 -1.16
N HIS A 162 -16.25 17.79 -1.56
CA HIS A 162 -16.00 17.43 -2.95
C HIS A 162 -17.20 16.73 -3.61
N GLY A 163 -18.38 16.70 -2.97
CA GLY A 163 -19.58 16.07 -3.52
C GLY A 163 -19.47 14.54 -3.69
N ASN A 164 -18.54 13.89 -2.99
CA ASN A 164 -18.31 12.45 -3.00
C ASN A 164 -18.51 11.85 -1.59
N PRO A 165 -19.77 11.70 -1.14
CA PRO A 165 -20.06 11.13 0.19
C PRO A 165 -19.59 9.67 0.32
N ARG A 166 -19.40 8.95 -0.79
CA ARG A 166 -18.91 7.56 -0.82
C ARG A 166 -17.39 7.44 -0.75
N TYR A 167 -16.66 8.55 -0.66
CA TYR A 167 -15.21 8.56 -0.74
C TYR A 167 -14.53 7.54 0.21
N ILE A 168 -14.87 7.56 1.49
CA ILE A 168 -14.22 6.68 2.48
C ILE A 168 -14.55 5.21 2.21
N LEU A 169 -15.78 4.90 1.81
CA LEU A 169 -16.17 3.55 1.40
C LEU A 169 -15.35 3.08 0.20
N ASN A 170 -15.25 3.89 -0.85
CA ASN A 170 -14.47 3.55 -2.04
C ASN A 170 -12.98 3.41 -1.72
N LEU A 171 -12.44 4.25 -0.84
CA LEU A 171 -11.07 4.17 -0.37
C LEU A 171 -10.80 2.85 0.36
N ILE A 172 -11.72 2.38 1.21
CA ILE A 172 -11.62 1.08 1.87
C ILE A 172 -11.56 -0.05 0.83
N LEU A 173 -12.48 -0.06 -0.13
CA LEU A 173 -12.52 -1.08 -1.19
C LEU A 173 -11.25 -1.07 -2.04
N SER A 174 -10.80 0.13 -2.42
CA SER A 174 -9.55 0.33 -3.17
C SER A 174 -8.34 -0.15 -2.37
N SER A 175 -8.29 0.12 -1.06
CA SER A 175 -7.17 -0.30 -0.20
C SER A 175 -7.02 -1.82 -0.09
N ILE A 176 -8.13 -2.57 -0.12
CA ILE A 176 -8.11 -4.03 -0.14
C ILE A 176 -7.47 -4.51 -1.45
N THR A 177 -7.89 -3.94 -2.58
CA THR A 177 -7.29 -4.24 -3.89
C THR A 177 -5.81 -3.89 -3.93
N VAL A 178 -5.40 -2.72 -3.40
CA VAL A 178 -4.00 -2.32 -3.29
C VAL A 178 -3.19 -3.40 -2.56
N SER A 179 -3.65 -3.84 -1.38
CA SER A 179 -2.95 -4.91 -0.64
C SER A 179 -2.78 -6.17 -1.48
N LEU A 180 -3.88 -6.67 -2.07
CA LEU A 180 -3.86 -7.93 -2.82
C LEU A 180 -2.97 -7.86 -4.06
N ARG A 181 -3.05 -6.75 -4.82
CA ARG A 181 -2.22 -6.55 -6.02
C ARG A 181 -0.75 -6.35 -5.68
N THR A 182 -0.46 -5.68 -4.58
CA THR A 182 0.91 -5.53 -4.11
C THR A 182 1.50 -6.88 -3.71
N LEU A 183 0.75 -7.74 -3.01
CA LEU A 183 1.20 -9.09 -2.69
C LEU A 183 1.44 -9.93 -3.94
N GLU A 184 0.52 -9.90 -4.91
CA GLU A 184 0.67 -10.59 -6.19
C GLU A 184 1.97 -10.19 -6.91
N ILE A 185 2.31 -8.90 -6.94
CA ILE A 185 3.57 -8.44 -7.56
C ILE A 185 4.78 -8.91 -6.75
N VAL A 186 4.72 -8.82 -5.42
CA VAL A 186 5.82 -9.20 -4.52
C VAL A 186 6.13 -10.69 -4.61
N GLU A 187 5.11 -11.55 -4.69
CA GLU A 187 5.25 -13.00 -4.83
C GLU A 187 5.92 -13.41 -6.16
N ASN A 188 5.79 -12.57 -7.19
CA ASN A 188 6.38 -12.80 -8.52
C ASN A 188 7.73 -12.09 -8.72
N LEU A 189 8.31 -11.48 -7.68
CA LEU A 189 9.65 -10.88 -7.78
C LEU A 189 10.74 -11.94 -7.98
N PRO A 190 11.82 -11.62 -8.70
CA PRO A 190 12.91 -12.58 -8.90
C PRO A 190 13.63 -12.91 -7.61
N SER A 191 14.12 -14.15 -7.53
CA SER A 191 15.09 -14.52 -6.49
C SER A 191 16.42 -13.83 -6.75
N VAL A 192 16.89 -13.08 -5.74
CA VAL A 192 18.17 -12.39 -5.74
C VAL A 192 19.04 -12.99 -4.65
N ASP A 193 20.22 -13.47 -5.04
CA ASP A 193 21.28 -13.82 -4.10
C ASP A 193 22.10 -12.57 -3.78
N PHE A 194 22.28 -12.27 -2.49
CA PHE A 194 23.07 -11.14 -2.04
C PHE A 194 24.51 -11.51 -1.68
N GLY A 195 24.94 -12.76 -1.93
CA GLY A 195 26.29 -13.29 -1.72
C GLY A 195 26.65 -13.43 -0.24
N THR A 196 27.13 -14.58 0.23
CA THR A 196 27.61 -14.76 1.61
C THR A 196 28.90 -14.00 1.89
#